data_AF-A0A229TBD2-F1
#
_entry.id   AF-A0A229TBD2-F1
#
_cell.length_a   1.000
_cell.length_b   1.000
_cell.length_c   1.000
_cell.angle_alpha   90.00
_cell.angle_beta   90.00
_cell.angle_gamma   90.00
#
_symmetry.space_group_name_H-M   'P 1'
#
loop_
_entity.id
_entity.type
_entity.pdbx_description
1 polymer ?
#
loop_
_entity_poly.entity_id
_entity_poly.type
_entity_poly.pdbx_seq_one_letter_code
_entity_poly.pdbx_strand_id
1 'polypeptide(L)'
;MASSVAVLAAVTVMTGVLAPVASAASAGTPAAVMQTPDELRINAAAVVGLAVTPELLRISESNFVYEIYRAATQQGEIAQEVQFEALDAYLYERTSYFLTAGIYEAHQRDLDREAVYQARRTERQPAATLLGFELTSILLAKDDKNFVFALWERAAGGSFVKAAAGAVYSGTPAEQKEFILRGIFVEHQRDLEAAEKEAAEKKLRDARVKAAAVVGMDPALAAQLTDKDFVEAIWFHGLAPRDSEVYYQAYTSRTPEQWRTFIDTGIFEAAAKDKVDNIKVRAAAVVGIDAGYARYLQEGPLVREIWTRAKPGTQVQAAAYRALQSESPAQWRTFLETGIFTADAADKS
;
A
#
# COMPACT_ATOMS: atom_id res chain seq x y z
N MET A 1 -28.71 50.93 29.75
CA MET A 1 -29.21 52.33 29.71
C MET A 1 -29.60 52.64 28.27
N ALA A 2 -30.56 53.57 28.05
CA ALA A 2 -30.86 54.34 26.81
C ALA A 2 -30.91 53.59 25.45
N SER A 3 -31.98 53.64 24.65
CA SER A 3 -32.59 54.81 23.96
C SER A 3 -31.63 55.43 22.92
N SER A 4 -32.03 55.79 21.68
CA SER A 4 -33.35 56.11 21.08
C SER A 4 -33.44 55.52 19.65
N VAL A 5 -34.55 55.39 18.91
CA VAL A 5 -35.85 56.11 18.78
C VAL A 5 -35.80 57.42 17.94
N ALA A 6 -36.06 57.23 16.64
CA ALA A 6 -36.82 58.07 15.68
C ALA A 6 -36.53 59.57 15.46
N VAL A 7 -36.18 59.90 14.19
CA VAL A 7 -36.60 61.10 13.42
C VAL A 7 -36.81 60.63 11.95
N LEU A 8 -37.86 60.86 11.16
CA LEU A 8 -39.17 61.57 11.22
C LEU A 8 -39.29 62.83 10.32
N ALA A 9 -40.22 62.77 9.36
CA ALA A 9 -40.60 63.79 8.35
C ALA A 9 -39.53 64.14 7.27
N ALA A 10 -39.86 64.69 6.09
CA ALA A 10 -41.15 65.14 5.56
C ALA A 10 -41.31 64.81 4.05
N VAL A 11 -42.56 64.72 3.56
CA VAL A 11 -42.89 64.77 2.12
C VAL A 11 -44.00 65.80 1.90
N THR A 12 -43.72 66.83 1.11
CA THR A 12 -44.66 67.90 0.78
C THR A 12 -45.47 67.52 -0.46
N VAL A 13 -46.80 67.41 -0.34
CA VAL A 13 -47.70 67.19 -1.49
C VAL A 13 -48.49 68.47 -1.74
N MET A 14 -48.30 69.08 -2.91
CA MET A 14 -49.11 70.22 -3.35
C MET A 14 -50.40 69.75 -4.01
N THR A 15 -51.52 70.36 -3.63
CA THR A 15 -52.83 70.13 -4.25
C THR A 15 -53.00 70.99 -5.51
N GLY A 16 -52.98 70.36 -6.69
CA GLY A 16 -53.31 70.98 -7.98
C GLY A 16 -54.79 70.80 -8.36
N VAL A 17 -55.35 71.73 -9.13
CA VAL A 17 -56.80 71.83 -9.42
C VAL A 17 -57.21 70.98 -10.64
N LEU A 18 -58.43 70.43 -10.58
CA LEU A 18 -59.08 69.69 -11.68
C LEU A 18 -59.70 70.61 -12.74
N ALA A 19 -59.46 70.29 -14.02
CA ALA A 19 -60.38 70.57 -15.13
C ALA A 19 -60.14 69.55 -16.26
N PRO A 20 -61.18 68.92 -16.85
CA PRO A 20 -60.99 67.88 -17.85
C PRO A 20 -60.94 68.43 -19.28
N VAL A 21 -60.12 67.81 -20.14
CA VAL A 21 -60.25 67.91 -21.60
C VAL A 21 -60.20 66.50 -22.17
N ALA A 22 -61.29 66.06 -22.80
CA ALA A 22 -61.31 64.79 -23.52
C ALA A 22 -60.50 64.93 -24.82
N SER A 23 -59.47 64.10 -24.98
CA SER A 23 -58.75 63.92 -26.24
C SER A 23 -58.83 62.45 -26.66
N ALA A 24 -58.78 62.21 -27.97
CA ALA A 24 -59.15 60.92 -28.55
C ALA A 24 -58.19 59.78 -28.15
N ALA A 25 -58.73 58.57 -28.02
CA ALA A 25 -57.96 57.35 -27.87
C ALA A 25 -57.20 57.02 -29.17
N SER A 26 -56.00 57.57 -29.33
CA SER A 26 -55.02 57.04 -30.27
C SER A 26 -54.61 55.64 -29.81
N ALA A 27 -54.75 54.63 -30.66
CA ALA A 27 -54.25 53.28 -30.40
C ALA A 27 -52.71 53.31 -30.42
N GLY A 28 -52.11 53.59 -29.26
CA GLY A 28 -50.67 53.58 -29.07
C GLY A 28 -50.08 52.19 -29.32
N THR A 29 -48.95 52.17 -30.02
CA THR A 29 -48.11 51.00 -30.31
C THR A 29 -48.01 50.06 -29.09
N PRO A 30 -48.05 48.72 -29.26
CA PRO A 30 -47.73 47.82 -28.17
C PRO A 30 -46.37 48.21 -27.57
N ALA A 31 -46.29 48.23 -26.23
CA ALA A 31 -45.08 48.63 -25.54
C ALA A 31 -43.90 47.78 -26.05
N ALA A 32 -42.88 48.44 -26.61
CA ALA A 32 -41.68 47.76 -27.03
C ALA A 32 -41.06 47.11 -25.79
N VAL A 33 -41.09 45.77 -25.73
CA VAL A 33 -40.38 45.01 -24.71
C VAL A 33 -38.94 45.49 -24.73
N MET A 34 -38.47 46.07 -23.63
CA MET A 34 -37.10 46.60 -23.54
C MET A 34 -36.13 45.43 -23.60
N GLN A 35 -35.72 45.07 -24.81
CA GLN A 35 -34.72 44.04 -25.02
C GLN A 35 -33.39 44.51 -24.41
N THR A 36 -32.89 43.73 -23.47
CA THR A 36 -31.54 43.77 -22.94
C THR A 36 -30.56 43.86 -24.12
N PRO A 37 -29.78 44.96 -24.22
CA PRO A 37 -28.91 45.24 -25.36
C PRO A 37 -28.04 44.07 -25.81
N ASP A 38 -27.82 43.96 -27.12
CA ASP A 38 -27.00 42.92 -27.74
C ASP A 38 -25.59 42.81 -27.12
N GLU A 39 -25.01 43.93 -26.68
CA GLU A 39 -23.74 43.96 -25.96
C GLU A 39 -23.78 43.15 -24.65
N LEU A 40 -24.83 43.27 -23.85
CA LEU A 40 -25.00 42.50 -22.62
C LEU A 40 -25.28 41.02 -22.93
N ARG A 41 -26.04 40.73 -24.00
CA ARG A 41 -26.25 39.36 -24.50
C ARG A 41 -24.91 38.72 -24.90
N ILE A 42 -24.06 39.44 -25.63
CA ILE A 42 -22.71 39.02 -26.04
C ILE A 42 -21.82 38.78 -24.80
N ASN A 43 -21.78 39.75 -23.89
CA ASN A 43 -20.94 39.67 -22.69
C ASN A 43 -21.40 38.57 -21.73
N ALA A 44 -22.69 38.24 -21.68
CA ALA A 44 -23.22 37.11 -20.90
C ALA A 44 -22.88 35.76 -21.57
N ALA A 45 -23.10 35.63 -22.88
CA ALA A 45 -22.74 34.42 -23.63
C ALA A 45 -21.23 34.10 -23.54
N ALA A 46 -20.37 35.13 -23.51
CA ALA A 46 -18.92 34.97 -23.34
C ALA A 46 -18.52 34.26 -22.04
N VAL A 47 -19.26 34.45 -20.93
CA VAL A 47 -19.01 33.80 -19.63
C VAL A 47 -19.04 32.27 -19.75
N VAL A 48 -19.95 31.74 -20.58
CA VAL A 48 -20.13 30.30 -20.82
C VAL A 48 -19.51 29.84 -22.15
N GLY A 49 -18.69 30.67 -22.79
CA GLY A 49 -18.06 30.36 -24.09
C GLY A 49 -19.04 30.14 -25.25
N LEU A 50 -20.29 30.61 -25.12
CA LEU A 50 -21.34 30.42 -26.12
C LEU A 50 -21.08 31.31 -27.34
N ALA A 51 -20.85 30.69 -28.49
CA ALA A 51 -20.62 31.39 -29.75
C ALA A 51 -21.90 32.10 -30.23
N VAL A 52 -21.90 33.43 -30.13
CA VAL A 52 -23.07 34.26 -30.49
C VAL A 52 -23.19 34.42 -32.00
N THR A 53 -24.36 34.06 -32.53
CA THR A 53 -24.74 34.33 -33.93
C THR A 53 -25.77 35.47 -34.02
N PRO A 54 -25.91 36.14 -35.17
CA PRO A 54 -26.98 37.12 -35.39
C PRO A 54 -28.39 36.53 -35.20
N GLU A 55 -28.54 35.23 -35.43
CA GLU A 55 -29.79 34.48 -35.22
C GLU A 55 -30.06 34.26 -33.73
N LEU A 56 -29.02 33.96 -32.94
CA LEU A 56 -29.10 33.84 -31.48
C LEU A 56 -29.49 35.18 -30.83
N LEU A 57 -28.96 36.31 -31.30
CA LEU A 57 -29.32 37.63 -30.74
C LEU A 57 -30.80 38.00 -30.98
N ARG A 58 -31.43 37.52 -32.05
CA ARG A 58 -32.83 37.84 -32.41
C ARG A 58 -33.90 37.13 -31.57
N ILE A 59 -33.54 36.17 -30.71
CA ILE A 59 -34.53 35.42 -29.91
C ILE A 59 -34.95 36.19 -28.64
N SER A 60 -36.00 35.70 -27.97
CA SER A 60 -36.43 36.23 -26.66
C SER A 60 -35.36 36.02 -25.59
N GLU A 61 -35.36 36.84 -24.54
CA GLU A 61 -34.39 36.72 -23.44
C GLU A 61 -34.49 35.37 -22.74
N SER A 62 -35.71 34.86 -22.55
CA SER A 62 -35.96 33.50 -22.03
C SER A 62 -35.27 32.44 -22.89
N ASN A 63 -35.41 32.47 -24.22
CA ASN A 63 -34.72 31.51 -25.10
C ASN A 63 -33.19 31.72 -25.09
N PHE A 64 -32.71 32.95 -24.96
CA PHE A 64 -31.27 33.25 -24.89
C PHE A 64 -30.63 32.76 -23.59
N VAL A 65 -31.30 32.97 -22.45
CA VAL A 65 -30.90 32.43 -21.14
C VAL A 65 -30.97 30.90 -21.11
N TYR A 66 -31.94 30.29 -21.82
CA TYR A 66 -31.99 28.83 -21.97
C TYR A 66 -30.80 28.28 -22.78
N GLU A 67 -30.33 28.96 -23.83
CA GLU A 67 -29.10 28.56 -24.53
C GLU A 67 -27.84 28.78 -23.67
N ILE A 68 -27.79 29.81 -22.82
CA ILE A 68 -26.74 29.97 -21.79
C ILE A 68 -26.77 28.80 -20.79
N TYR A 69 -27.94 28.42 -20.28
CA TYR A 69 -28.11 27.25 -19.42
C TYR A 69 -27.59 25.96 -20.10
N ARG A 70 -27.90 25.76 -21.39
CA ARG A 70 -27.41 24.62 -22.18
C ARG A 70 -25.89 24.66 -22.39
N ALA A 71 -25.28 25.84 -22.52
CA ALA A 71 -23.83 25.99 -22.61
C ALA A 71 -23.14 25.71 -21.26
N ALA A 72 -23.64 26.29 -20.16
CA ALA A 72 -23.15 26.00 -18.80
C ALA A 72 -23.24 24.51 -18.46
N THR A 73 -24.36 23.87 -18.80
CA THR A 73 -24.56 22.40 -18.63
C THR A 73 -23.49 21.57 -19.35
N GLN A 74 -22.94 22.05 -20.48
CA GLN A 74 -21.87 21.36 -21.21
C GLN A 74 -20.49 21.55 -20.57
N GLN A 75 -20.28 22.58 -19.75
CA GLN A 75 -19.04 22.78 -18.98
C GLN A 75 -19.04 22.00 -17.65
N GLY A 76 -20.20 21.52 -17.19
CA GLY A 76 -20.33 20.72 -15.97
C GLY A 76 -19.94 21.49 -14.70
N GLU A 77 -19.13 20.86 -13.84
CA GLU A 77 -18.74 21.41 -12.52
C GLU A 77 -17.97 22.75 -12.58
N ILE A 78 -17.54 23.20 -13.77
CA ILE A 78 -16.85 24.49 -13.96
C ILE A 78 -17.84 25.67 -13.97
N ALA A 79 -19.09 25.46 -14.41
CA ALA A 79 -20.10 26.51 -14.58
C ALA A 79 -21.41 26.18 -13.83
N GLN A 80 -21.30 25.52 -12.68
CA GLN A 80 -22.43 24.94 -11.93
C GLN A 80 -23.37 26.02 -11.34
N GLU A 81 -22.83 27.10 -10.80
CA GLU A 81 -23.63 28.22 -10.28
C GLU A 81 -24.30 28.95 -11.44
N VAL A 82 -23.56 29.19 -12.53
CA VAL A 82 -24.14 29.79 -13.75
C VAL A 82 -25.25 28.90 -14.33
N GLN A 83 -25.11 27.58 -14.29
CA GLN A 83 -26.15 26.63 -14.69
C GLN A 83 -27.41 26.77 -13.83
N PHE A 84 -27.26 26.79 -12.49
CA PHE A 84 -28.42 26.91 -11.59
C PHE A 84 -29.10 28.29 -11.70
N GLU A 85 -28.34 29.37 -11.73
CA GLU A 85 -28.86 30.74 -11.86
C GLU A 85 -29.54 30.96 -13.22
N ALA A 86 -29.01 30.42 -14.32
CA ALA A 86 -29.64 30.50 -15.63
C ALA A 86 -30.97 29.72 -15.69
N LEU A 87 -31.04 28.55 -15.05
CA LEU A 87 -32.27 27.75 -14.99
C LEU A 87 -33.34 28.44 -14.13
N ASP A 88 -32.97 28.99 -12.98
CA ASP A 88 -33.88 29.77 -12.13
C ASP A 88 -34.40 31.01 -12.87
N ALA A 89 -33.50 31.80 -13.49
CA ALA A 89 -33.88 33.00 -14.23
C ALA A 89 -34.77 32.72 -15.44
N TYR A 90 -34.62 31.54 -16.07
CA TYR A 90 -35.53 31.05 -17.10
C TYR A 90 -36.91 30.70 -16.53
N LEU A 91 -36.97 29.98 -15.41
CA LEU A 91 -38.23 29.49 -14.81
C LEU A 91 -39.07 30.57 -14.12
N TYR A 92 -38.43 31.61 -13.56
CA TYR A 92 -39.09 32.71 -12.85
C TYR A 92 -39.06 34.04 -13.63
N GLU A 93 -38.81 33.99 -14.94
CA GLU A 93 -38.77 35.13 -15.87
C GLU A 93 -37.75 36.25 -15.51
N ARG A 94 -36.79 36.00 -14.60
CA ARG A 94 -35.77 36.96 -14.13
C ARG A 94 -34.63 37.22 -15.14
N THR A 95 -34.89 36.95 -16.42
CA THR A 95 -33.91 36.89 -17.52
C THR A 95 -33.07 38.17 -17.67
N SER A 96 -33.68 39.35 -17.63
CA SER A 96 -32.97 40.62 -17.77
C SER A 96 -32.05 40.95 -16.58
N TYR A 97 -32.38 40.50 -15.37
CA TYR A 97 -31.49 40.61 -14.20
C TYR A 97 -30.31 39.64 -14.30
N PHE A 98 -30.57 38.41 -14.74
CA PHE A 98 -29.51 37.43 -14.97
C PHE A 98 -28.49 37.92 -16.02
N LEU A 99 -28.97 38.48 -17.14
CA LEU A 99 -28.11 39.02 -18.21
C LEU A 99 -27.37 40.32 -17.85
N THR A 100 -27.79 41.04 -16.79
CA THR A 100 -27.13 42.28 -16.34
C THR A 100 -26.20 42.09 -15.16
N ALA A 101 -26.51 41.17 -14.23
CA ALA A 101 -25.74 40.95 -13.01
C ALA A 101 -25.62 39.46 -12.63
N GLY A 102 -26.74 38.73 -12.60
CA GLY A 102 -26.81 37.39 -12.02
C GLY A 102 -25.80 36.38 -12.62
N ILE A 103 -25.54 36.44 -13.93
CA ILE A 103 -24.54 35.57 -14.58
C ILE A 103 -23.11 35.83 -14.09
N TYR A 104 -22.76 37.10 -13.81
CA TYR A 104 -21.44 37.49 -13.33
C TYR A 104 -21.27 37.17 -11.85
N GLU A 105 -22.32 37.39 -11.05
CA GLU A 105 -22.37 36.97 -9.65
C GLU A 105 -22.23 35.45 -9.52
N ALA A 106 -22.95 34.68 -10.33
CA ALA A 106 -22.86 33.22 -10.37
C ALA A 106 -21.47 32.74 -10.85
N HIS A 107 -20.91 33.35 -11.89
CA HIS A 107 -19.57 33.01 -12.37
C HIS A 107 -18.48 33.29 -11.32
N GLN A 108 -18.60 34.38 -10.56
CA GLN A 108 -17.68 34.63 -9.45
C GLN A 108 -17.79 33.55 -8.37
N ARG A 109 -18.99 33.05 -8.05
CA ARG A 109 -19.17 31.91 -7.12
C ARG A 109 -18.55 30.61 -7.66
N ASP A 110 -18.62 30.36 -8.97
CA ASP A 110 -17.94 29.24 -9.63
C ASP A 110 -16.40 29.38 -9.53
N LEU A 111 -15.85 30.57 -9.81
CA LEU A 111 -14.40 30.85 -9.69
C LEU A 111 -13.90 30.74 -8.24
N ASP A 112 -14.63 31.28 -7.27
CA ASP A 112 -14.29 31.22 -5.85
C ASP A 112 -14.30 29.76 -5.35
N ARG A 113 -15.26 28.94 -5.81
CA ARG A 113 -15.31 27.50 -5.52
C ARG A 113 -14.10 26.77 -6.08
N GLU A 114 -13.74 27.00 -7.34
CA GLU A 114 -12.59 26.32 -7.96
C GLU A 114 -11.26 26.75 -7.32
N ALA A 115 -11.12 28.02 -6.90
CA ALA A 115 -9.95 28.46 -6.12
C ALA A 115 -9.81 27.68 -4.80
N VAL A 116 -10.91 27.45 -4.07
CA VAL A 116 -10.92 26.59 -2.87
C VAL A 116 -10.62 25.13 -3.22
N TYR A 117 -11.13 24.62 -4.33
CA TYR A 117 -10.87 23.25 -4.78
C TYR A 117 -9.42 23.02 -5.19
N GLN A 118 -8.75 23.98 -5.85
CA GLN A 118 -7.33 23.89 -6.20
C GLN A 118 -6.42 23.94 -4.97
N ALA A 119 -6.74 24.79 -3.98
CA ALA A 119 -6.06 24.80 -2.70
C ALA A 119 -6.20 23.43 -1.99
N ARG A 120 -7.43 22.92 -1.85
CA ARG A 120 -7.69 21.60 -1.25
C ARG A 120 -7.06 20.46 -2.05
N ARG A 121 -6.98 20.55 -3.38
CA ARG A 121 -6.33 19.55 -4.24
C ARG A 121 -4.82 19.49 -3.97
N THR A 122 -4.18 20.64 -3.84
CA THR A 122 -2.76 20.75 -3.47
C THR A 122 -2.48 20.12 -2.10
N GLU A 123 -3.37 20.35 -1.12
CA GLU A 123 -3.21 19.83 0.25
C GLU A 123 -3.54 18.33 0.39
N ARG A 124 -4.56 17.85 -0.34
CA ARG A 124 -5.13 16.50 -0.15
C ARG A 124 -4.64 15.46 -1.16
N GLN A 125 -4.16 15.85 -2.35
CA GLN A 125 -3.71 14.90 -3.37
C GLN A 125 -2.55 14.02 -2.88
N PRO A 126 -1.53 14.53 -2.15
CA PRO A 126 -0.46 13.68 -1.62
C PRO A 126 -0.98 12.56 -0.71
N ALA A 127 -1.95 12.85 0.16
CA ALA A 127 -2.57 11.88 1.06
C ALA A 127 -3.47 10.86 0.33
N ALA A 128 -4.19 11.29 -0.71
CA ALA A 128 -5.00 10.41 -1.55
C ALA A 128 -4.13 9.45 -2.37
N THR A 129 -3.04 9.94 -2.96
CA THR A 129 -2.04 9.13 -3.67
C THR A 129 -1.37 8.11 -2.74
N LEU A 130 -1.04 8.49 -1.50
CA LEU A 130 -0.42 7.61 -0.51
C LEU A 130 -1.27 6.38 -0.17
N LEU A 131 -2.61 6.54 -0.15
CA LEU A 131 -3.57 5.44 0.08
C LEU A 131 -4.18 4.90 -1.23
N GLY A 132 -3.62 5.25 -2.39
CA GLY A 132 -3.98 4.67 -3.68
C GLY A 132 -5.42 4.94 -4.15
N PHE A 133 -6.00 6.11 -3.88
CA PHE A 133 -7.34 6.46 -4.36
C PHE A 133 -7.42 7.84 -5.05
N GLU A 134 -8.45 8.01 -5.87
CA GLU A 134 -8.70 9.21 -6.67
C GLU A 134 -9.36 10.34 -5.86
N LEU A 135 -8.82 11.56 -5.97
CA LEU A 135 -9.33 12.75 -5.28
C LEU A 135 -10.41 13.46 -6.12
N THR A 136 -11.65 12.97 -6.02
CA THR A 136 -12.80 13.52 -6.76
C THR A 136 -13.29 14.86 -6.20
N SER A 137 -14.04 15.64 -6.99
CA SER A 137 -14.68 16.90 -6.58
C SER A 137 -15.57 16.73 -5.33
N ILE A 138 -16.21 15.58 -5.16
CA ILE A 138 -16.99 15.23 -3.96
C ILE A 138 -16.10 15.16 -2.70
N LEU A 139 -14.83 14.76 -2.85
CA LEU A 139 -13.84 14.78 -1.77
C LEU A 139 -13.17 16.14 -1.59
N LEU A 140 -13.11 16.98 -2.64
CA LEU A 140 -12.68 18.39 -2.54
C LEU A 140 -13.74 19.25 -1.85
N ALA A 141 -15.03 19.00 -2.07
CA ALA A 141 -16.14 19.72 -1.43
C ALA A 141 -16.19 19.53 0.10
N LYS A 142 -15.84 18.33 0.60
CA LYS A 142 -15.84 17.97 2.02
C LYS A 142 -14.91 18.84 2.86
N ASP A 143 -15.28 19.04 4.13
CA ASP A 143 -14.40 19.57 5.16
C ASP A 143 -13.25 18.58 5.48
N ASP A 144 -12.28 19.03 6.27
CA ASP A 144 -11.11 18.20 6.62
C ASP A 144 -11.53 16.98 7.46
N LYS A 145 -12.56 17.10 8.32
CA LYS A 145 -13.11 15.97 9.09
C LYS A 145 -13.62 14.83 8.19
N ASN A 146 -14.44 15.13 7.19
CA ASN A 146 -14.98 14.13 6.29
C ASN A 146 -13.93 13.63 5.28
N PHE A 147 -12.85 14.39 5.03
CA PHE A 147 -11.69 13.88 4.30
C PHE A 147 -10.82 12.93 5.14
N VAL A 148 -10.56 13.26 6.43
CA VAL A 148 -9.92 12.35 7.39
C VAL A 148 -10.72 11.05 7.55
N PHE A 149 -12.06 11.10 7.50
CA PHE A 149 -12.88 9.90 7.45
C PHE A 149 -12.64 9.05 6.18
N ALA A 150 -12.56 9.67 5.00
CA ALA A 150 -12.23 8.94 3.77
C ALA A 150 -10.82 8.30 3.82
N LEU A 151 -9.83 9.00 4.39
CA LEU A 151 -8.50 8.44 4.66
C LEU A 151 -8.60 7.25 5.64
N TRP A 152 -9.38 7.39 6.71
CA TRP A 152 -9.64 6.31 7.68
C TRP A 152 -10.29 5.09 7.02
N GLU A 153 -11.29 5.26 6.16
CA GLU A 153 -11.95 4.15 5.47
C GLU A 153 -10.96 3.35 4.62
N ARG A 154 -10.08 4.04 3.87
CA ARG A 154 -9.13 3.40 2.94
C ARG A 154 -7.86 2.84 3.59
N ALA A 155 -7.46 3.33 4.77
CA ALA A 155 -6.32 2.80 5.50
C ALA A 155 -6.52 1.32 5.92
N ALA A 156 -5.44 0.54 5.92
CA ALA A 156 -5.50 -0.91 6.16
C ALA A 156 -5.96 -1.26 7.60
N GLY A 157 -6.61 -2.41 7.76
CA GLY A 157 -7.04 -2.88 9.08
C GLY A 157 -5.86 -3.09 10.03
N GLY A 158 -5.88 -2.44 11.20
CA GLY A 158 -4.81 -2.52 12.19
C GLY A 158 -3.60 -1.60 11.94
N SER A 159 -3.61 -0.80 10.86
CA SER A 159 -2.50 0.11 10.53
C SER A 159 -2.44 1.36 11.43
N PHE A 160 -1.25 1.90 11.63
CA PHE A 160 -0.99 3.15 12.35
C PHE A 160 -1.74 4.33 11.70
N VAL A 161 -1.77 4.41 10.37
CA VAL A 161 -2.59 5.42 9.65
C VAL A 161 -4.06 5.30 10.02
N LYS A 162 -4.63 4.08 10.08
CA LYS A 162 -6.05 3.90 10.45
C LYS A 162 -6.31 4.26 11.91
N ALA A 163 -5.39 3.94 12.82
CA ALA A 163 -5.49 4.32 14.22
C ALA A 163 -5.46 5.86 14.40
N ALA A 164 -4.48 6.52 13.79
CA ALA A 164 -4.30 7.97 13.89
C ALA A 164 -5.43 8.77 13.23
N ALA A 165 -5.88 8.37 12.04
CA ALA A 165 -7.03 9.01 11.38
C ALA A 165 -8.31 8.89 12.24
N GLY A 166 -8.49 7.76 12.92
CA GLY A 166 -9.62 7.55 13.85
C GLY A 166 -9.58 8.44 15.09
N ALA A 167 -8.38 8.67 15.65
CA ALA A 167 -8.18 9.61 16.74
C ALA A 167 -8.46 11.06 16.30
N VAL A 168 -7.86 11.48 15.18
CA VAL A 168 -7.94 12.86 14.66
C VAL A 168 -9.33 13.23 14.14
N TYR A 169 -10.14 12.26 13.69
CA TYR A 169 -11.55 12.50 13.29
C TYR A 169 -12.41 13.18 14.39
N SER A 170 -12.05 12.99 15.66
CA SER A 170 -12.73 13.63 16.81
C SER A 170 -12.03 14.91 17.31
N GLY A 171 -10.86 15.26 16.74
CA GLY A 171 -10.10 16.46 17.07
C GLY A 171 -10.62 17.73 16.38
N THR A 172 -9.88 18.82 16.56
CA THR A 172 -10.14 20.14 15.96
C THR A 172 -9.83 20.17 14.45
N PRO A 173 -10.35 21.14 13.68
CA PRO A 173 -9.99 21.33 12.28
C PRO A 173 -8.49 21.53 12.04
N ALA A 174 -7.76 22.13 13.00
CA ALA A 174 -6.32 22.32 12.90
C ALA A 174 -5.56 20.97 12.97
N GLU A 175 -5.96 20.08 13.89
CA GLU A 175 -5.38 18.73 14.01
C GLU A 175 -5.73 17.86 12.79
N GLN A 176 -6.96 17.97 12.28
CA GLN A 176 -7.38 17.31 11.04
C GLN A 176 -6.52 17.74 9.85
N LYS A 177 -6.28 19.04 9.69
CA LYS A 177 -5.44 19.59 8.62
C LYS A 177 -3.96 19.21 8.76
N GLU A 178 -3.39 19.29 9.96
CA GLU A 178 -2.00 18.86 10.21
C GLU A 178 -1.81 17.35 9.97
N PHE A 179 -2.83 16.52 10.27
CA PHE A 179 -2.80 15.10 9.93
C PHE A 179 -2.81 14.84 8.42
N ILE A 180 -3.66 15.56 7.66
CA ILE A 180 -3.70 15.47 6.18
C ILE A 180 -2.35 15.87 5.58
N LEU A 181 -1.74 16.97 6.06
CA LEU A 181 -0.52 17.55 5.50
C LEU A 181 0.76 16.82 5.91
N ARG A 182 0.82 16.26 7.13
CA ARG A 182 2.04 15.63 7.68
C ARG A 182 1.79 14.31 8.38
N GLY A 183 0.80 14.25 9.27
CA GLY A 183 0.59 13.10 10.15
C GLY A 183 0.44 11.77 9.42
N ILE A 184 -0.34 11.75 8.33
CA ILE A 184 -0.55 10.54 7.52
C ILE A 184 0.76 9.93 6.99
N PHE A 185 1.75 10.74 6.62
CA PHE A 185 3.03 10.27 6.10
C PHE A 185 3.91 9.68 7.20
N VAL A 186 3.89 10.28 8.40
CA VAL A 186 4.62 9.77 9.57
C VAL A 186 4.06 8.41 10.02
N GLU A 187 2.74 8.26 10.05
CA GLU A 187 2.12 7.00 10.44
C GLU A 187 2.22 5.93 9.33
N HIS A 188 2.21 6.32 8.04
CA HIS A 188 2.48 5.39 6.94
C HIS A 188 3.92 4.87 6.95
N GLN A 189 4.89 5.73 7.29
CA GLN A 189 6.29 5.30 7.48
C GLN A 189 6.40 4.25 8.60
N ARG A 190 5.64 4.39 9.70
CA ARG A 190 5.56 3.36 10.76
C ARG A 190 4.89 2.07 10.30
N ASP A 191 3.86 2.15 9.45
CA ASP A 191 3.24 0.97 8.82
C ASP A 191 4.26 0.20 7.96
N LEU A 192 5.13 0.90 7.22
CA LEU A 192 6.22 0.29 6.45
C LEU A 192 7.30 -0.34 7.36
N GLU A 193 7.77 0.38 8.38
CA GLU A 193 8.78 -0.12 9.33
C GLU A 193 8.30 -1.35 10.11
N ALA A 194 7.02 -1.37 10.50
CA ALA A 194 6.41 -2.53 11.15
C ALA A 194 6.28 -3.73 10.20
N ALA A 195 5.93 -3.50 8.92
CA ALA A 195 5.85 -4.54 7.91
C ALA A 195 7.23 -5.13 7.57
N GLU A 196 8.28 -4.30 7.46
CA GLU A 196 9.65 -4.77 7.27
C GLU A 196 10.13 -5.61 8.47
N LYS A 197 9.88 -5.13 9.68
CA LYS A 197 10.23 -5.85 10.91
C LYS A 197 9.56 -7.23 11.00
N GLU A 198 8.25 -7.32 10.77
CA GLU A 198 7.53 -8.60 10.79
C GLU A 198 7.96 -9.52 9.62
N ALA A 199 8.31 -8.98 8.45
CA ALA A 199 8.89 -9.77 7.37
C ALA A 199 10.28 -10.35 7.75
N ALA A 200 11.12 -9.57 8.44
CA ALA A 200 12.42 -10.01 8.93
C ALA A 200 12.29 -11.06 10.06
N GLU A 201 11.41 -10.83 11.03
CA GLU A 201 11.11 -11.81 12.08
C GLU A 201 10.51 -13.10 11.50
N LYS A 202 9.61 -13.00 10.52
CA LYS A 202 9.09 -14.16 9.79
C LYS A 202 10.21 -14.94 9.10
N LYS A 203 11.15 -14.27 8.40
CA LYS A 203 12.29 -14.95 7.76
C LYS A 203 13.10 -15.76 8.78
N LEU A 204 13.34 -15.21 9.98
CA LEU A 204 14.04 -15.92 11.06
C LEU A 204 13.23 -17.10 11.61
N ARG A 205 11.90 -16.95 11.79
CA ARG A 205 11.00 -18.06 12.18
C ARG A 205 11.00 -19.17 11.13
N ASP A 206 10.89 -18.83 9.85
CA ASP A 206 10.92 -19.78 8.72
C ASP A 206 12.29 -20.48 8.60
N ALA A 207 13.40 -19.82 8.96
CA ALA A 207 14.72 -20.44 9.02
C ALA A 207 14.84 -21.45 10.19
N ARG A 208 14.40 -21.08 11.40
CA ARG A 208 14.36 -22.00 12.56
C ARG A 208 13.48 -23.22 12.30
N VAL A 209 12.34 -23.05 11.61
CA VAL A 209 11.47 -24.16 11.19
C VAL A 209 12.17 -25.14 10.23
N LYS A 210 12.99 -24.65 9.29
CA LYS A 210 13.78 -25.52 8.39
C LYS A 210 14.91 -26.22 9.15
N ALA A 211 15.60 -25.50 10.04
CA ALA A 211 16.65 -26.05 10.89
C ALA A 211 16.10 -27.13 11.84
N ALA A 212 14.89 -26.95 12.39
CA ALA A 212 14.22 -27.90 13.27
C ALA A 212 14.08 -29.31 12.65
N ALA A 213 13.74 -29.37 11.36
CA ALA A 213 13.61 -30.63 10.62
C ALA A 213 14.93 -31.41 10.49
N VAL A 214 16.09 -30.74 10.60
CA VAL A 214 17.42 -31.40 10.59
C VAL A 214 17.69 -32.18 11.88
N VAL A 215 17.18 -31.69 13.01
CA VAL A 215 17.40 -32.23 14.37
C VAL A 215 16.15 -32.90 14.95
N GLY A 216 15.10 -33.11 14.16
CA GLY A 216 13.86 -33.73 14.60
C GLY A 216 13.06 -32.93 15.63
N MET A 217 13.32 -31.62 15.76
CA MET A 217 12.54 -30.74 16.63
C MET A 217 11.16 -30.44 16.00
N ASP A 218 10.12 -30.35 16.83
CA ASP A 218 8.80 -29.91 16.39
C ASP A 218 8.85 -28.50 15.74
N PRO A 219 8.38 -28.32 14.49
CA PRO A 219 8.27 -27.02 13.84
C PRO A 219 7.45 -25.99 14.62
N ALA A 220 6.39 -26.40 15.34
CA ALA A 220 5.53 -25.45 16.05
C ALA A 220 6.23 -24.86 17.28
N LEU A 221 7.00 -25.66 18.01
CA LEU A 221 7.94 -25.22 19.03
C LEU A 221 9.06 -24.34 18.45
N ALA A 222 9.72 -24.79 17.38
CA ALA A 222 10.87 -24.09 16.79
C ALA A 222 10.54 -22.66 16.31
N ALA A 223 9.32 -22.45 15.80
CA ALA A 223 8.82 -21.13 15.41
C ALA A 223 8.70 -20.15 16.59
N GLN A 224 8.47 -20.65 17.81
CA GLN A 224 8.26 -19.87 19.04
C GLN A 224 9.56 -19.57 19.80
N LEU A 225 10.59 -20.42 19.67
CA LEU A 225 11.89 -20.20 20.30
C LEU A 225 12.63 -18.99 19.74
N THR A 226 13.52 -18.38 20.53
CA THR A 226 14.51 -17.42 20.01
C THR A 226 15.66 -18.13 19.30
N ASP A 227 16.48 -17.39 18.56
CA ASP A 227 17.71 -17.93 17.94
C ASP A 227 18.64 -18.59 18.99
N LYS A 228 18.70 -18.05 20.21
CA LYS A 228 19.47 -18.61 21.32
C LYS A 228 18.89 -19.93 21.81
N ASP A 229 17.60 -19.92 22.17
CA ASP A 229 16.97 -21.06 22.83
C ASP A 229 16.85 -22.26 21.88
N PHE A 230 16.67 -21.99 20.57
CA PHE A 230 16.73 -23.01 19.52
C PHE A 230 18.10 -23.70 19.46
N VAL A 231 19.20 -22.94 19.48
CA VAL A 231 20.56 -23.49 19.42
C VAL A 231 20.95 -24.18 20.73
N GLU A 232 20.56 -23.64 21.87
CA GLU A 232 20.78 -24.29 23.17
C GLU A 232 19.98 -25.58 23.33
N ALA A 233 18.74 -25.64 22.83
CA ALA A 233 17.94 -26.86 22.83
C ALA A 233 18.63 -28.03 22.12
N ILE A 234 19.37 -27.79 21.03
CA ILE A 234 20.05 -28.83 20.25
C ILE A 234 21.06 -29.62 21.10
N TRP A 235 21.94 -28.92 21.84
CA TRP A 235 22.97 -29.58 22.65
C TRP A 235 22.54 -29.85 24.10
N PHE A 236 21.60 -29.09 24.66
CA PHE A 236 21.11 -29.28 26.02
C PHE A 236 20.06 -30.39 26.14
N HIS A 237 19.12 -30.50 25.18
CA HIS A 237 18.12 -31.56 25.15
C HIS A 237 18.54 -32.79 24.32
N GLY A 238 19.75 -32.77 23.73
CA GLY A 238 20.32 -33.93 23.03
C GLY A 238 19.66 -34.25 21.69
N LEU A 239 19.17 -33.23 20.98
CA LEU A 239 18.57 -33.37 19.65
C LEU A 239 19.61 -33.71 18.57
N ALA A 240 20.89 -33.50 18.87
CA ALA A 240 22.03 -34.01 18.10
C ALA A 240 22.93 -34.90 18.98
N PRO A 241 23.53 -36.00 18.44
CA PRO A 241 24.50 -36.82 19.16
C PRO A 241 25.72 -36.00 19.62
N ARG A 242 26.25 -36.27 20.82
CA ARG A 242 27.37 -35.49 21.41
C ARG A 242 28.67 -35.53 20.61
N ASP A 243 28.81 -36.48 19.70
CA ASP A 243 29.95 -36.70 18.82
C ASP A 243 29.68 -36.30 17.35
N SER A 244 28.61 -35.54 17.11
CA SER A 244 28.21 -35.00 15.80
C SER A 244 28.66 -33.55 15.60
N GLU A 245 28.88 -33.16 14.35
CA GLU A 245 29.20 -31.78 13.95
C GLU A 245 28.05 -30.83 14.29
N VAL A 246 26.79 -31.24 14.11
CA VAL A 246 25.62 -30.43 14.49
C VAL A 246 25.64 -30.08 15.98
N TYR A 247 25.96 -31.05 16.84
CA TYR A 247 26.13 -30.80 18.27
C TYR A 247 27.31 -29.86 18.55
N TYR A 248 28.46 -30.08 17.91
CA TYR A 248 29.65 -29.26 18.12
C TYR A 248 29.44 -27.80 17.71
N GLN A 249 28.85 -27.55 16.54
CA GLN A 249 28.56 -26.20 16.02
C GLN A 249 27.48 -25.49 16.84
N ALA A 250 26.44 -26.20 17.28
CA ALA A 250 25.45 -25.66 18.20
C ALA A 250 26.08 -25.30 19.56
N TYR A 251 26.99 -26.14 20.08
CA TYR A 251 27.68 -25.89 21.34
C TYR A 251 28.73 -24.76 21.24
N THR A 252 29.40 -24.55 20.11
CA THR A 252 30.40 -23.47 19.95
C THR A 252 29.80 -22.12 19.58
N SER A 253 28.53 -22.07 19.16
CA SER A 253 27.82 -20.82 18.85
C SER A 253 27.40 -20.07 20.13
N ARG A 254 27.95 -18.87 20.34
CA ARG A 254 27.79 -18.06 21.57
C ARG A 254 27.27 -16.63 21.37
N THR A 255 27.17 -16.13 20.13
CA THR A 255 26.64 -14.79 19.84
C THR A 255 25.40 -14.84 18.93
N PRO A 256 24.57 -13.78 18.88
CA PRO A 256 23.40 -13.72 17.98
C PRO A 256 23.74 -13.94 16.51
N GLU A 257 24.91 -13.49 16.07
CA GLU A 257 25.41 -13.64 14.71
C GLU A 257 25.76 -15.11 14.44
N GLN A 258 26.43 -15.77 15.40
CA GLN A 258 26.77 -17.19 15.30
C GLN A 258 25.52 -18.08 15.31
N TRP A 259 24.54 -17.82 16.19
CA TRP A 259 23.27 -18.55 16.21
C TRP A 259 22.55 -18.43 14.86
N ARG A 260 22.49 -17.23 14.28
CA ARG A 260 21.84 -17.00 12.97
C ARG A 260 22.58 -17.67 11.82
N THR A 261 23.90 -17.56 11.74
CA THR A 261 24.69 -18.26 10.70
C THR A 261 24.53 -19.77 10.81
N PHE A 262 24.49 -20.31 12.04
CA PHE A 262 24.25 -21.74 12.26
C PHE A 262 22.82 -22.16 11.87
N ILE A 263 21.80 -21.36 12.19
CA ILE A 263 20.40 -21.64 11.80
C ILE A 263 20.18 -21.55 10.27
N ASP A 264 20.77 -20.56 9.59
CA ASP A 264 20.50 -20.28 8.16
C ASP A 264 21.28 -21.23 7.22
N THR A 265 22.54 -21.59 7.54
CA THR A 265 23.34 -22.54 6.73
C THR A 265 24.07 -23.60 7.54
N GLY A 266 24.72 -23.24 8.66
CA GLY A 266 25.69 -24.10 9.35
C GLY A 266 25.15 -25.44 9.83
N ILE A 267 23.87 -25.51 10.23
CA ILE A 267 23.20 -26.74 10.67
C ILE A 267 23.03 -27.75 9.52
N PHE A 268 22.79 -27.27 8.28
CA PHE A 268 22.64 -28.11 7.10
C PHE A 268 24.00 -28.62 6.62
N GLU A 269 25.03 -27.77 6.66
CA GLU A 269 26.42 -28.14 6.36
C GLU A 269 26.96 -29.18 7.37
N ALA A 270 26.70 -28.97 8.65
CA ALA A 270 27.06 -29.89 9.72
C ALA A 270 26.34 -31.24 9.58
N ALA A 271 25.04 -31.24 9.31
CA ALA A 271 24.28 -32.49 9.12
C ALA A 271 24.69 -33.26 7.85
N ALA A 272 25.09 -32.55 6.78
CA ALA A 272 25.67 -33.17 5.59
C ALA A 272 27.01 -33.87 5.91
N LYS A 273 27.84 -33.25 6.76
CA LYS A 273 29.07 -33.89 7.27
C LYS A 273 28.76 -35.09 8.16
N ASP A 274 27.82 -34.98 9.10
CA ASP A 274 27.39 -36.07 9.97
C ASP A 274 26.88 -37.29 9.18
N LYS A 275 26.19 -37.08 8.04
CA LYS A 275 25.81 -38.17 7.12
C LYS A 275 27.04 -38.89 6.54
N VAL A 276 28.04 -38.16 6.07
CA VAL A 276 29.28 -38.74 5.52
C VAL A 276 30.08 -39.46 6.60
N ASP A 277 30.16 -38.91 7.81
CA ASP A 277 30.82 -39.52 8.95
C ASP A 277 30.10 -40.80 9.42
N ASN A 278 28.76 -40.85 9.35
CA ASN A 278 27.99 -42.07 9.59
C ASN A 278 28.28 -43.17 8.54
N ILE A 279 28.36 -42.81 7.26
CA ILE A 279 28.73 -43.74 6.17
C ILE A 279 30.13 -44.33 6.42
N LYS A 280 31.12 -43.47 6.72
CA LYS A 280 32.49 -43.90 7.02
C LYS A 280 32.55 -44.86 8.21
N VAL A 281 31.86 -44.56 9.32
CA VAL A 281 31.81 -45.44 10.51
C VAL A 281 31.17 -46.79 10.19
N ARG A 282 30.06 -46.82 9.44
CA ARG A 282 29.38 -48.07 9.08
C ARG A 282 30.24 -48.95 8.16
N ALA A 283 30.96 -48.36 7.20
CA ALA A 283 31.90 -49.08 6.35
C ALA A 283 33.12 -49.59 7.14
N ALA A 284 33.68 -48.75 8.01
CA ALA A 284 34.80 -49.10 8.89
C ALA A 284 34.49 -50.30 9.80
N ALA A 285 33.27 -50.39 10.32
CA ALA A 285 32.82 -51.48 11.19
C ALA A 285 32.89 -52.87 10.54
N VAL A 286 32.73 -52.98 9.21
CA VAL A 286 32.80 -54.24 8.44
C VAL A 286 34.15 -54.95 8.63
N VAL A 287 35.23 -54.18 8.81
CA VAL A 287 36.61 -54.67 8.96
C VAL A 287 37.23 -54.31 10.32
N GLY A 288 36.41 -53.99 11.32
CA GLY A 288 36.87 -53.71 12.68
C GLY A 288 37.77 -52.48 12.81
N ILE A 289 37.56 -51.45 12.00
CA ILE A 289 38.19 -50.13 12.18
C ILE A 289 37.41 -49.34 13.23
N ASP A 290 38.12 -48.67 14.14
CA ASP A 290 37.51 -47.80 15.17
C ASP A 290 36.68 -46.66 14.55
N ALA A 291 35.54 -46.36 15.18
CA ALA A 291 34.61 -45.33 14.73
C ALA A 291 35.19 -43.92 14.82
N GLY A 292 35.97 -43.61 15.87
CA GLY A 292 36.65 -42.32 15.98
C GLY A 292 37.67 -42.12 14.86
N TYR A 293 38.56 -43.10 14.66
CA TYR A 293 39.55 -43.09 13.60
C TYR A 293 38.93 -43.00 12.20
N ALA A 294 37.84 -43.75 11.94
CA ALA A 294 37.12 -43.73 10.67
C ALA A 294 36.54 -42.36 10.29
N ARG A 295 36.10 -41.56 11.28
CA ARG A 295 35.60 -40.19 11.03
C ARG A 295 36.71 -39.24 10.60
N TYR A 296 37.89 -39.30 11.23
CA TYR A 296 39.00 -38.42 10.88
C TYR A 296 39.65 -38.73 9.52
N LEU A 297 39.47 -39.93 8.98
CA LEU A 297 39.95 -40.28 7.65
C LEU A 297 39.12 -39.62 6.54
N GLN A 298 39.83 -39.13 5.52
CA GLN A 298 39.27 -38.85 4.20
C GLN A 298 38.92 -40.19 3.50
N GLU A 299 38.00 -40.16 2.54
CA GLU A 299 37.43 -41.40 2.00
C GLU A 299 38.45 -42.30 1.29
N GLY A 300 39.31 -41.76 0.42
CA GLY A 300 40.37 -42.55 -0.24
C GLY A 300 41.31 -43.25 0.76
N PRO A 301 41.87 -42.53 1.75
CA PRO A 301 42.58 -43.13 2.88
C PRO A 301 41.78 -44.19 3.66
N LEU A 302 40.48 -43.98 3.92
CA LEU A 302 39.65 -44.98 4.59
C LEU A 302 39.45 -46.24 3.73
N VAL A 303 39.21 -46.12 2.43
CA VAL A 303 39.12 -47.27 1.50
C VAL A 303 40.45 -48.03 1.47
N ARG A 304 41.60 -47.34 1.59
CA ARG A 304 42.93 -47.96 1.69
C ARG A 304 43.12 -48.72 3.00
N GLU A 305 42.70 -48.16 4.12
CA GLU A 305 42.71 -48.86 5.42
C GLU A 305 41.80 -50.10 5.39
N ILE A 306 40.61 -49.98 4.78
CA ILE A 306 39.67 -51.10 4.59
C ILE A 306 40.29 -52.20 3.73
N TRP A 307 40.89 -51.87 2.58
CA TRP A 307 41.60 -52.84 1.73
C TRP A 307 42.74 -53.56 2.47
N THR A 308 43.45 -52.84 3.33
CA THR A 308 44.61 -53.34 4.10
C THR A 308 44.19 -54.27 5.24
N ARG A 309 43.04 -54.02 5.89
CA ARG A 309 42.50 -54.85 6.98
C ARG A 309 41.58 -55.97 6.51
N ALA A 310 40.98 -55.87 5.32
CA ALA A 310 40.15 -56.92 4.75
C ALA A 310 40.96 -58.22 4.58
N LYS A 311 40.37 -59.35 4.98
CA LYS A 311 41.00 -60.67 4.90
C LYS A 311 41.44 -60.96 3.45
N PRO A 312 42.67 -61.44 3.21
CA PRO A 312 43.15 -61.75 1.86
C PRO A 312 42.20 -62.64 1.06
N GLY A 313 41.88 -62.22 -0.18
CA GLY A 313 41.02 -62.95 -1.10
C GLY A 313 39.50 -62.77 -0.91
N THR A 314 39.07 -61.90 0.01
CA THR A 314 37.64 -61.56 0.19
C THR A 314 37.08 -60.67 -0.91
N GLN A 315 35.77 -60.72 -1.12
CA GLN A 315 35.02 -59.76 -1.95
C GLN A 315 35.17 -58.34 -1.40
N VAL A 316 35.16 -58.15 -0.08
CA VAL A 316 35.43 -56.84 0.56
C VAL A 316 36.79 -56.29 0.13
N GLN A 317 37.85 -57.11 0.16
CA GLN A 317 39.18 -56.69 -0.30
C GLN A 317 39.18 -56.38 -1.81
N ALA A 318 38.56 -57.23 -2.64
CA ALA A 318 38.51 -57.05 -4.09
C ALA A 318 37.64 -55.84 -4.51
N ALA A 319 36.61 -55.49 -3.75
CA ALA A 319 35.80 -54.31 -3.95
C ALA A 319 36.55 -53.02 -3.51
N ALA A 320 37.21 -53.04 -2.35
CA ALA A 320 38.03 -51.92 -1.89
C ALA A 320 39.19 -51.62 -2.86
N TYR A 321 39.86 -52.65 -3.38
CA TYR A 321 40.91 -52.49 -4.39
C TYR A 321 40.38 -51.85 -5.68
N ARG A 322 39.24 -52.30 -6.20
CA ARG A 322 38.59 -51.69 -7.38
C ARG A 322 38.22 -50.23 -7.15
N ALA A 323 37.72 -49.89 -5.96
CA ALA A 323 37.42 -48.51 -5.59
C ALA A 323 38.70 -47.64 -5.58
N LEU A 324 39.82 -48.14 -5.02
CA LEU A 324 41.10 -47.42 -5.04
C LEU A 324 41.62 -47.18 -6.46
N GLN A 325 41.60 -48.21 -7.32
CA GLN A 325 42.06 -48.14 -8.72
C GLN A 325 41.26 -47.17 -9.61
N SER A 326 40.09 -46.71 -9.16
CA SER A 326 39.32 -45.67 -9.87
C SER A 326 39.85 -44.24 -9.68
N GLU A 327 40.67 -44.03 -8.64
CA GLU A 327 41.16 -42.73 -8.14
C GLU A 327 40.07 -41.64 -7.95
N SER A 328 38.80 -42.05 -7.87
CA SER A 328 37.63 -41.16 -7.94
C SER A 328 36.91 -41.06 -6.59
N PRO A 329 36.80 -39.86 -5.98
CA PRO A 329 36.03 -39.66 -4.74
C PRO A 329 34.57 -40.13 -4.82
N ALA A 330 33.94 -40.01 -5.99
CA ALA A 330 32.57 -40.50 -6.19
C ALA A 330 32.48 -42.04 -6.07
N GLN A 331 33.46 -42.76 -6.62
CA GLN A 331 33.54 -44.23 -6.53
C GLN A 331 33.94 -44.68 -5.12
N TRP A 332 34.83 -43.96 -4.43
CA TRP A 332 35.14 -44.20 -3.02
C TRP A 332 33.89 -44.07 -2.15
N ARG A 333 33.11 -42.98 -2.32
CA ARG A 333 31.85 -42.79 -1.60
C ARG A 333 30.81 -43.88 -1.94
N THR A 334 30.68 -44.26 -3.21
CA THR A 334 29.75 -45.32 -3.65
C THR A 334 30.11 -46.67 -3.01
N PHE A 335 31.41 -47.00 -2.94
CA PHE A 335 31.89 -48.19 -2.24
C PHE A 335 31.60 -48.14 -0.73
N LEU A 336 31.85 -47.01 -0.06
CA LEU A 336 31.59 -46.85 1.38
C LEU A 336 30.09 -46.87 1.72
N GLU A 337 29.22 -46.28 0.88
CA GLU A 337 27.78 -46.20 1.13
C GLU A 337 27.04 -47.51 0.79
N THR A 338 27.52 -48.29 -0.19
CA THR A 338 26.85 -49.54 -0.64
C THR A 338 27.79 -50.70 -0.95
N GLY A 339 28.85 -50.46 -1.75
CA GLY A 339 29.66 -51.54 -2.34
C GLY A 339 30.32 -52.47 -1.32
N ILE A 340 30.73 -51.95 -0.17
CA ILE A 340 31.32 -52.74 0.93
C ILE A 340 30.31 -53.70 1.56
N PHE A 341 29.05 -53.30 1.73
CA PHE A 341 28.01 -54.14 2.35
C PHE A 341 27.56 -55.25 1.39
N THR A 342 27.46 -54.96 0.10
CA THR A 342 27.21 -55.97 -0.94
C THR A 342 28.35 -57.00 -1.00
N ALA A 343 29.60 -56.56 -0.82
CA ALA A 343 30.75 -57.45 -0.80
C ALA A 343 30.80 -58.31 0.48
N ASP A 344 30.57 -57.71 1.65
CA ASP A 344 30.49 -58.40 2.94
C ASP A 344 29.37 -59.45 3.00
N ALA A 345 28.24 -59.19 2.33
CA ALA A 345 27.19 -60.19 2.16
C ALA A 345 27.62 -61.38 1.28
N ALA A 346 28.41 -61.12 0.22
CA ALA A 346 28.93 -62.16 -0.68
C ALA A 346 30.14 -62.94 -0.10
N ASP A 347 30.81 -62.40 0.92
CA ASP A 347 31.81 -63.13 1.73
C ASP A 347 31.17 -64.07 2.79
N LYS A 348 29.83 -64.05 2.92
CA LYS A 348 29.05 -64.81 3.91
C LYS A 348 28.10 -65.86 3.30
N SER A 349 28.07 -65.96 1.96
CA SER A 349 27.22 -66.88 1.18
C SER A 349 27.99 -68.09 0.66
#